data_AF-A0A940U742-F1
#
_entry.id   AF-A0A940U742-F1
#
_cell.length_a   1.000
_cell.length_b   1.000
_cell.length_c   1.000
_cell.angle_alpha   90.00
_cell.angle_beta   90.00
_cell.angle_gamma   90.00
#
_symmetry.space_group_name_H-M   'P 1'
#
loop_
_entity.id
_entity.type
_entity.pdbx_description
1 polymer ?
#
loop_
_entity_poly.entity_id
_entity_poly.type
_entity_poly.pdbx_seq_one_letter_code
_entity_poly.pdbx_strand_id
1 'polypeptide(L)'
;MNHFVKRIHLLKERLAGKDLSFLKEKGAGEKYLPFYELPLKGAQQGAPADARERFVSLFLSYQIWRSDDELMRKEVSGLQSSLDRLLSVKGGQLKWLIAYANDQDLPAITLGDFWRGASAKAGEPTIPPAFTREGKKLIDVFMQEAKFGEQAAFAGRKEEFDKYYQKECSQVWSQFAANFSRGMERIRGQKEWQKMAEKMGTEQGPYFEFLTRLEKELGPLIGMENLPRWVRQVYQLRLSQTAEAAKQAAPAAAGPVAKAADELKKLFTAEKKDALQEGKERMESFLEAAKAYQDYRQALTSLAPIAGSRNQAFEQAARVFGDEPGTSKAPLYAAFGALAKMKEGLGGTRGGEETLTTFLSGPLKFYEIFMRLEAGCHLQSQWDSTVLSEMKAYQDLQAAQLLLSPDGPVEKFLKGPAAPFLVRSAERGYSAKKALGESISFSSSFFSFLQQREASKAVMMKSSYLVPIRGFPGEANPGARALPQRTILQLNCGGTAQTLEIFSYPKGPQNFQWTPPSCGDVTFQVDVGELALKKRYSGPNAFPEFLQDFQGGMRTFYPRDFPGEKAALERMGIQYLRIRYEIGGDQAAVRKFSAAPQQAPRTIAACWE
;
A
#
# COMPACT_ATOMS: atom_id res chain seq x y z
N MET A 1 -15.22 -6.55 -43.53
CA MET A 1 -16.09 -5.40 -43.16
C MET A 1 -15.29 -4.09 -43.10
N ASN A 2 -14.19 -4.02 -42.34
CA ASN A 2 -13.30 -2.83 -42.29
C ASN A 2 -12.89 -2.30 -43.69
N HIS A 3 -12.48 -3.18 -44.60
CA HIS A 3 -12.15 -2.83 -46.00
C HIS A 3 -13.26 -2.07 -46.74
N PHE A 4 -14.50 -2.58 -46.70
CA PHE A 4 -15.62 -1.98 -47.42
C PHE A 4 -15.89 -0.56 -46.94
N VAL A 5 -15.81 -0.35 -45.64
CA VAL A 5 -16.13 0.94 -45.01
C VAL A 5 -15.06 1.97 -45.34
N LYS A 6 -13.80 1.58 -45.20
CA LYS A 6 -12.66 2.43 -45.54
C LYS A 6 -12.71 2.92 -46.99
N ARG A 7 -13.10 2.05 -47.92
CA ARG A 7 -13.27 2.40 -49.33
C ARG A 7 -14.52 3.27 -49.58
N ILE A 8 -15.63 3.01 -48.90
CA ILE A 8 -16.84 3.88 -48.95
C ILE A 8 -16.50 5.30 -48.48
N HIS A 9 -15.78 5.44 -47.36
CA HIS A 9 -15.36 6.73 -46.82
C HIS A 9 -14.50 7.50 -47.82
N LEU A 10 -13.46 6.85 -48.36
CA LEU A 10 -12.57 7.45 -49.35
C LEU A 10 -13.32 7.98 -50.58
N LEU A 11 -14.24 7.18 -51.13
CA LEU A 11 -15.03 7.57 -52.30
C LEU A 11 -15.99 8.73 -51.99
N LYS A 12 -16.55 8.78 -50.77
CA LYS A 12 -17.42 9.88 -50.34
C LYS A 12 -16.67 11.19 -50.14
N GLU A 13 -15.49 11.17 -49.51
CA GLU A 13 -14.65 12.35 -49.38
C GLU A 13 -14.21 12.87 -50.77
N ARG A 14 -13.92 11.97 -51.71
CA ARG A 14 -13.63 12.34 -53.10
C ARG A 14 -14.83 12.97 -53.81
N LEU A 15 -16.03 12.41 -53.65
CA LEU A 15 -17.30 12.96 -54.15
C LEU A 15 -17.66 14.31 -53.49
N ALA A 16 -17.16 14.57 -52.29
CA ALA A 16 -17.29 15.86 -51.60
C ALA A 16 -16.23 16.90 -52.04
N GLY A 17 -15.43 16.59 -53.07
CA GLY A 17 -14.47 17.51 -53.67
C GLY A 17 -13.15 17.65 -52.92
N LYS A 18 -12.79 16.71 -52.03
CA LYS A 18 -11.51 16.73 -51.32
C LYS A 18 -10.34 16.36 -52.24
N ASP A 19 -9.19 17.03 -52.05
CA ASP A 19 -7.99 16.91 -52.88
C ASP A 19 -6.97 15.87 -52.37
N LEU A 20 -5.87 15.69 -53.11
CA LEU A 20 -4.84 14.67 -52.82
C LEU A 20 -4.16 14.91 -51.48
N SER A 21 -3.95 16.17 -51.13
CA SER A 21 -3.34 16.60 -49.87
C SER A 21 -4.20 16.15 -48.70
N PHE A 22 -5.51 16.42 -48.74
CA PHE A 22 -6.46 15.97 -47.73
C PHE A 22 -6.54 14.45 -47.64
N LEU A 23 -6.52 13.78 -48.80
CA LEU A 23 -6.51 12.32 -48.89
C LEU A 23 -5.14 11.69 -48.59
N LYS A 24 -4.08 12.46 -48.30
CA LYS A 24 -2.75 11.95 -47.90
C LYS A 24 -2.42 12.27 -46.44
N GLU A 25 -2.74 13.46 -45.94
CA GLU A 25 -2.43 13.92 -44.58
C GLU A 25 -3.06 13.08 -43.46
N LYS A 26 -4.18 12.39 -43.71
CA LYS A 26 -4.85 11.56 -42.69
C LYS A 26 -4.31 10.12 -42.56
N GLY A 27 -3.15 9.79 -43.14
CA GLY A 27 -2.64 8.40 -43.16
C GLY A 27 -3.55 7.46 -43.99
N ALA A 28 -4.36 8.07 -44.84
CA ALA A 28 -5.43 7.46 -45.61
C ALA A 28 -4.96 6.33 -46.52
N GLY A 29 -3.77 6.46 -47.08
CA GLY A 29 -3.25 5.51 -48.04
C GLY A 29 -3.08 4.10 -47.47
N GLU A 30 -2.39 3.97 -46.34
CA GLU A 30 -2.20 2.69 -45.66
C GLU A 30 -3.40 2.31 -44.80
N LYS A 31 -4.08 3.31 -44.20
CA LYS A 31 -5.25 3.05 -43.37
C LYS A 31 -6.45 2.60 -44.20
N TYR A 32 -6.71 3.08 -45.42
CA TYR A 32 -7.95 2.78 -46.17
C TYR A 32 -7.91 1.54 -47.09
N LEU A 33 -6.77 0.86 -47.23
CA LEU A 33 -6.62 -0.30 -48.14
C LEU A 33 -6.21 -1.60 -47.43
N PRO A 34 -7.16 -2.35 -46.80
CA PRO A 34 -6.87 -3.68 -46.27
C PRO A 34 -6.69 -4.77 -47.34
N PHE A 35 -6.72 -4.43 -48.63
CA PHE A 35 -6.82 -5.43 -49.71
C PHE A 35 -5.60 -6.38 -49.78
N TYR A 36 -4.51 -6.06 -49.09
CA TYR A 36 -3.33 -6.91 -49.03
C TYR A 36 -3.33 -7.98 -47.93
N GLU A 37 -4.33 -8.02 -47.03
CA GLU A 37 -4.29 -8.94 -45.89
C GLU A 37 -5.14 -10.23 -46.01
N LEU A 38 -5.71 -10.62 -47.17
CA LEU A 38 -5.98 -12.03 -47.61
C LEU A 38 -6.95 -12.10 -48.82
N PRO A 39 -6.79 -13.04 -49.80
CA PRO A 39 -5.92 -14.21 -49.80
C PRO A 39 -4.92 -14.22 -50.97
N LEU A 40 -3.70 -13.75 -50.73
CA LEU A 40 -2.54 -14.43 -51.30
C LEU A 40 -1.93 -15.25 -50.16
N LYS A 41 -2.58 -16.35 -49.77
CA LYS A 41 -2.00 -17.33 -48.82
C LYS A 41 -0.65 -17.90 -49.30
N GLY A 42 -0.23 -17.60 -50.53
CA GLY A 42 1.11 -17.91 -51.06
C GLY A 42 2.07 -16.71 -51.23
N ALA A 43 1.65 -15.46 -51.01
CA ALA A 43 2.52 -14.28 -51.21
C ALA A 43 2.83 -13.50 -49.92
N GLN A 44 2.52 -14.06 -48.74
CA GLN A 44 2.90 -13.45 -47.45
C GLN A 44 4.40 -13.58 -47.14
N GLN A 45 5.18 -14.27 -47.98
CA GLN A 45 6.63 -14.23 -47.93
C GLN A 45 7.15 -13.39 -49.10
N GLY A 46 7.40 -12.10 -48.85
CA GLY A 46 8.34 -11.34 -49.69
C GLY A 46 7.80 -10.19 -50.54
N ALA A 47 6.63 -9.59 -50.25
CA ALA A 47 6.32 -8.27 -50.83
C ALA A 47 7.16 -7.19 -50.09
N PRO A 48 8.10 -6.50 -50.77
CA PRO A 48 8.91 -5.48 -50.13
C PRO A 48 8.06 -4.24 -49.78
N ALA A 49 8.39 -3.55 -48.68
CA ALA A 49 7.59 -2.46 -48.11
C ALA A 49 7.33 -1.31 -49.10
N ASP A 50 8.23 -1.13 -50.08
CA ASP A 50 8.15 -0.16 -51.17
C ASP A 50 6.98 -0.44 -52.14
N ALA A 51 6.64 -1.70 -52.38
CA ALA A 51 5.52 -2.09 -53.24
C ALA A 51 4.17 -1.69 -52.62
N ARG A 52 4.08 -1.77 -51.28
CA ARG A 52 2.89 -1.37 -50.51
C ARG A 52 2.65 0.14 -50.62
N GLU A 53 3.68 0.96 -50.35
CA GLU A 53 3.59 2.42 -50.45
C GLU A 53 3.27 2.89 -51.88
N ARG A 54 3.86 2.25 -52.90
CA ARG A 54 3.60 2.57 -54.31
C ARG A 54 2.17 2.25 -54.71
N PHE A 55 1.65 1.08 -54.35
CA PHE A 55 0.26 0.71 -54.66
C PHE A 55 -0.72 1.68 -54.01
N VAL A 56 -0.50 2.00 -52.75
CA VAL A 56 -1.28 2.98 -52.00
C VAL A 56 -1.29 4.35 -52.71
N SER A 57 -0.11 4.86 -53.10
CA SER A 57 -0.01 6.11 -53.83
C SER A 57 -0.69 6.07 -55.19
N LEU A 58 -0.56 4.96 -55.94
CA LEU A 58 -1.22 4.77 -57.22
C LEU A 58 -2.75 4.73 -57.07
N PHE A 59 -3.26 4.04 -56.06
CA PHE A 59 -4.69 3.96 -55.81
C PHE A 59 -5.29 5.32 -55.44
N LEU A 60 -4.64 6.08 -54.54
CA LEU A 60 -5.09 7.43 -54.20
C LEU A 60 -5.05 8.36 -55.42
N SER A 61 -3.99 8.27 -56.24
CA SER A 61 -3.88 9.06 -57.48
C SER A 61 -4.97 8.69 -58.48
N TYR A 62 -5.27 7.39 -58.63
CA TYR A 62 -6.36 6.90 -59.45
C TYR A 62 -7.72 7.47 -59.02
N GLN A 63 -8.02 7.52 -57.72
CA GLN A 63 -9.27 8.11 -57.24
C GLN A 63 -9.39 9.60 -57.56
N ILE A 64 -8.26 10.32 -57.68
CA ILE A 64 -8.27 11.72 -58.06
C ILE A 64 -8.44 11.92 -59.55
N TRP A 65 -7.75 11.13 -60.37
CA TRP A 65 -7.85 11.18 -61.82
C TRP A 65 -9.21 10.73 -62.34
N ARG A 66 -9.97 9.98 -61.54
CA ARG A 66 -11.35 9.62 -61.85
C ARG A 66 -12.24 10.88 -61.82
N SER A 67 -12.87 11.17 -62.95
CA SER A 67 -13.80 12.30 -63.15
C SER A 67 -15.27 11.88 -63.22
N ASP A 68 -15.55 10.57 -63.23
CA ASP A 68 -16.90 10.02 -63.32
C ASP A 68 -17.51 9.83 -61.92
N ASP A 69 -18.24 10.86 -61.48
CA ASP A 69 -18.95 10.86 -60.21
C ASP A 69 -20.11 9.83 -60.17
N GLU A 70 -20.75 9.51 -61.29
CA GLU A 70 -21.81 8.50 -61.33
C GLU A 70 -21.26 7.11 -61.07
N LEU A 71 -20.13 6.77 -61.68
CA LEU A 71 -19.45 5.51 -61.46
C LEU A 71 -18.98 5.37 -60.00
N MET A 72 -18.45 6.45 -59.40
CA MET A 72 -18.09 6.46 -57.98
C MET A 72 -19.30 6.27 -57.07
N ARG A 73 -20.43 6.93 -57.36
CA ARG A 73 -21.69 6.72 -56.61
C ARG A 73 -22.20 5.28 -56.74
N LYS A 74 -22.11 4.67 -57.92
CA LYS A 74 -22.47 3.27 -58.15
C LYS A 74 -21.57 2.30 -57.38
N GLU A 75 -20.28 2.58 -57.34
CA GLU A 75 -19.32 1.80 -56.55
C GLU A 75 -19.61 1.90 -55.05
N VAL A 76 -19.88 3.09 -54.53
CA VAL A 76 -20.32 3.28 -53.14
C VAL A 76 -21.55 2.44 -52.84
N SER A 77 -22.58 2.48 -53.70
CA SER A 77 -23.81 1.68 -53.53
C SER A 77 -23.54 0.17 -53.55
N GLY A 78 -22.66 -0.31 -54.43
CA GLY A 78 -22.27 -1.72 -54.49
C GLY A 78 -21.49 -2.18 -53.26
N LEU A 79 -20.60 -1.34 -52.73
CA LEU A 79 -19.86 -1.59 -51.49
C LEU A 79 -20.80 -1.62 -50.28
N GLN A 80 -21.76 -0.69 -50.22
CA GLN A 80 -22.80 -0.67 -49.17
C GLN A 80 -23.65 -1.94 -49.21
N SER A 81 -24.11 -2.35 -50.40
CA SER A 81 -24.86 -3.61 -50.59
C SER A 81 -24.07 -4.85 -50.18
N SER A 82 -22.74 -4.82 -50.33
CA SER A 82 -21.85 -5.91 -49.91
C SER A 82 -21.64 -5.92 -48.40
N LEU A 83 -21.55 -4.74 -47.79
CA LEU A 83 -21.48 -4.56 -46.35
C LEU A 83 -22.77 -5.06 -45.67
N ASP A 84 -23.94 -4.74 -46.23
CA ASP A 84 -25.23 -5.22 -45.75
C ASP A 84 -25.34 -6.74 -45.78
N ARG A 85 -24.95 -7.37 -46.89
CA ARG A 85 -24.90 -8.85 -46.99
C ARG A 85 -24.00 -9.47 -45.93
N LEU A 86 -22.81 -8.89 -45.71
CA LEU A 86 -21.88 -9.37 -44.68
C LEU A 86 -22.46 -9.22 -43.27
N LEU A 87 -23.19 -8.15 -42.99
CA LEU A 87 -23.87 -7.97 -41.70
C LEU A 87 -24.97 -9.00 -41.50
N SER A 88 -25.77 -9.29 -42.52
CA SER A 88 -26.80 -10.32 -42.45
C SER A 88 -26.21 -11.71 -42.15
N VAL A 89 -25.05 -12.04 -42.71
CA VAL A 89 -24.35 -13.30 -42.44
C VAL A 89 -23.78 -13.37 -41.01
N LYS A 90 -23.36 -12.24 -40.43
CA LYS A 90 -22.84 -12.17 -39.05
C LYS A 90 -23.94 -11.95 -37.99
N GLY A 91 -25.19 -12.31 -38.29
CA GLY A 91 -26.31 -12.19 -37.36
C GLY A 91 -26.75 -10.74 -37.08
N GLY A 92 -26.32 -9.79 -37.91
CA GLY A 92 -26.75 -8.38 -37.83
C GLY A 92 -26.22 -7.57 -36.65
N GLN A 93 -25.39 -8.15 -35.77
CA GLN A 93 -24.90 -7.45 -34.58
C GLN A 93 -23.78 -6.46 -34.93
N LEU A 94 -23.83 -5.25 -34.35
CA LEU A 94 -22.84 -4.20 -34.58
C LEU A 94 -21.69 -4.20 -33.54
N LYS A 95 -21.62 -5.19 -32.65
CA LYS A 95 -20.61 -5.26 -31.56
C LYS A 95 -19.17 -5.20 -32.05
N TRP A 96 -18.91 -5.68 -33.27
CA TRP A 96 -17.60 -5.66 -33.91
C TRP A 96 -17.05 -4.24 -34.12
N LEU A 97 -17.88 -3.20 -34.06
CA LEU A 97 -17.46 -1.79 -34.14
C LEU A 97 -16.49 -1.39 -33.01
N ILE A 98 -16.58 -2.06 -31.86
CA ILE A 98 -15.65 -1.89 -30.74
C ILE A 98 -14.25 -2.37 -31.15
N ALA A 99 -14.15 -3.59 -31.71
CA ALA A 99 -12.87 -4.11 -32.21
C ALA A 99 -12.31 -3.23 -33.33
N TYR A 100 -13.17 -2.77 -34.26
CA TYR A 100 -12.77 -1.83 -35.30
C TYR A 100 -12.14 -0.55 -34.75
N ALA A 101 -12.76 0.07 -33.73
CA ALA A 101 -12.23 1.28 -33.13
C ALA A 101 -10.94 1.04 -32.33
N ASN A 102 -10.80 -0.13 -31.69
CA ASN A 102 -9.58 -0.53 -30.98
C ASN A 102 -8.40 -0.83 -31.92
N ASP A 103 -8.68 -1.35 -33.12
CA ASP A 103 -7.66 -1.61 -34.15
C ASP A 103 -7.19 -0.32 -34.86
N GLN A 104 -7.81 0.82 -34.56
CA GLN A 104 -7.32 2.09 -35.07
C GLN A 104 -6.17 2.61 -34.22
N ASP A 105 -5.34 3.42 -34.86
CA ASP A 105 -4.23 4.15 -34.26
C ASP A 105 -4.76 5.33 -33.41
N LEU A 106 -5.40 4.97 -32.31
CA LEU A 106 -5.95 5.85 -31.30
C LEU A 106 -5.34 5.46 -29.93
N PRO A 107 -4.97 6.44 -29.09
CA PRO A 107 -4.36 6.14 -27.80
C PRO A 107 -5.40 5.56 -26.82
N ALA A 108 -5.01 4.50 -26.12
CA ALA A 108 -5.73 4.02 -24.94
C ALA A 108 -5.46 4.95 -23.74
N ILE A 109 -6.38 5.01 -22.78
CA ILE A 109 -6.14 5.71 -21.51
C ILE A 109 -5.56 4.71 -20.51
N THR A 110 -4.46 5.07 -19.87
CA THR A 110 -3.68 4.21 -18.97
C THR A 110 -3.46 4.88 -17.62
N LEU A 111 -3.05 4.11 -16.60
CA LEU A 111 -2.64 4.69 -15.31
C LEU A 111 -1.44 5.64 -15.45
N GLY A 112 -0.60 5.43 -16.47
CA GLY A 112 0.57 6.27 -16.76
C GLY A 112 0.21 7.73 -17.08
N ASP A 113 -0.98 7.97 -17.64
CA ASP A 113 -1.44 9.31 -18.00
C ASP A 113 -1.63 10.22 -16.76
N PHE A 114 -1.94 9.62 -15.60
CA PHE A 114 -2.27 10.34 -14.36
C PHE A 114 -1.16 10.22 -13.31
N TRP A 115 -0.67 8.99 -13.07
CA TRP A 115 0.24 8.72 -11.97
C TRP A 115 1.69 9.04 -12.28
N ARG A 116 2.07 9.18 -13.56
CA ARG A 116 3.42 9.55 -14.07
C ARG A 116 4.56 8.94 -13.23
N GLY A 117 5.05 7.76 -13.61
CA GLY A 117 6.08 7.02 -12.89
C GLY A 117 6.84 6.04 -13.79
N ALA A 118 8.02 5.60 -13.31
CA ALA A 118 9.11 5.07 -14.13
C ALA A 118 8.88 3.70 -14.80
N SER A 119 7.84 2.94 -14.44
CA SER A 119 7.58 1.64 -15.10
C SER A 119 6.11 1.22 -15.02
N ALA A 120 5.53 0.87 -16.16
CA ALA A 120 4.25 0.16 -16.20
C ALA A 120 4.45 -1.29 -15.70
N LYS A 121 3.53 -1.80 -14.89
CA LYS A 121 3.49 -3.21 -14.49
C LYS A 121 2.57 -4.02 -15.40
N ALA A 122 2.83 -5.32 -15.48
CA ALA A 122 1.96 -6.24 -16.20
C ALA A 122 0.54 -6.26 -15.58
N GLY A 123 -0.48 -6.25 -16.44
CA GLY A 123 -1.87 -6.28 -16.00
C GLY A 123 -2.38 -4.96 -15.39
N GLU A 124 -1.76 -3.82 -15.71
CA GLU A 124 -2.37 -2.51 -15.42
C GLU A 124 -3.69 -2.35 -16.17
N PRO A 125 -4.75 -1.80 -15.54
CA PRO A 125 -6.00 -1.52 -16.20
C PRO A 125 -5.81 -0.44 -17.27
N THR A 126 -6.50 -0.59 -18.40
CA THR A 126 -6.52 0.36 -19.51
C THR A 126 -7.94 0.56 -19.98
N ILE A 127 -8.28 1.75 -20.45
CA ILE A 127 -9.51 2.00 -21.19
C ILE A 127 -9.16 1.93 -22.67
N PRO A 128 -9.65 0.91 -23.41
CA PRO A 128 -9.40 0.77 -24.83
C PRO A 128 -9.92 1.99 -25.63
N PRO A 129 -9.30 2.30 -26.79
CA PRO A 129 -9.65 3.49 -27.56
C PRO A 129 -11.13 3.56 -27.95
N ALA A 130 -11.78 2.42 -28.21
CA ALA A 130 -13.20 2.35 -28.55
C ALA A 130 -14.13 3.00 -27.51
N PHE A 131 -13.72 3.05 -26.23
CA PHE A 131 -14.50 3.60 -25.13
C PHE A 131 -14.08 5.02 -24.73
N THR A 132 -13.31 5.68 -25.60
CA THR A 132 -13.01 7.11 -25.53
C THR A 132 -13.96 7.89 -26.44
N ARG A 133 -14.05 9.21 -26.24
CA ARG A 133 -14.80 10.14 -27.07
C ARG A 133 -14.38 10.09 -28.54
N GLU A 134 -13.08 10.02 -28.81
CA GLU A 134 -12.58 9.91 -30.19
C GLU A 134 -12.93 8.55 -30.80
N GLY A 135 -12.83 7.46 -30.05
CA GLY A 135 -13.28 6.14 -30.48
C GLY A 135 -14.78 6.08 -30.75
N LYS A 136 -15.60 6.66 -29.86
CA LYS A 136 -17.05 6.76 -30.05
C LYS A 136 -17.40 7.58 -31.29
N LYS A 137 -16.73 8.73 -31.48
CA LYS A 137 -16.90 9.56 -32.67
C LYS A 137 -16.59 8.77 -33.95
N LEU A 138 -15.52 7.97 -33.94
CA LEU A 138 -15.18 7.09 -35.05
C LEU A 138 -16.28 6.06 -35.33
N ILE A 139 -16.81 5.42 -34.27
CA ILE A 139 -17.94 4.47 -34.37
C ILE A 139 -19.21 5.15 -34.90
N ASP A 140 -19.49 6.38 -34.48
CA ASP A 140 -20.69 7.13 -34.90
C ASP A 140 -20.59 7.59 -36.35
N VAL A 141 -19.44 8.13 -36.77
CA VAL A 141 -19.16 8.47 -38.16
C VAL A 141 -19.29 7.22 -39.03
N PHE A 142 -18.73 6.09 -38.57
CA PHE A 142 -18.87 4.81 -39.24
C PHE A 142 -20.34 4.43 -39.45
N MET A 143 -21.16 4.52 -38.40
CA MET A 143 -22.57 4.14 -38.46
C MET A 143 -23.37 5.05 -39.41
N GLN A 144 -23.05 6.34 -39.48
CA GLN A 144 -23.69 7.29 -40.39
C GLN A 144 -23.32 7.02 -41.86
N GLU A 145 -22.06 6.69 -42.13
CA GLU A 145 -21.56 6.55 -43.50
C GLU A 145 -21.98 5.25 -44.16
N ALA A 146 -22.12 4.18 -43.39
CA ALA A 146 -22.40 2.88 -43.98
C ALA A 146 -23.79 2.79 -44.63
N LYS A 147 -24.74 3.72 -44.33
CA LYS A 147 -26.14 3.75 -44.84
C LYS A 147 -26.69 2.34 -45.07
N PHE A 148 -26.84 1.58 -43.99
CA PHE A 148 -27.19 0.17 -44.05
C PHE A 148 -28.63 -0.04 -44.51
N GLY A 149 -28.80 -0.79 -45.60
CA GLY A 149 -30.04 -1.36 -46.11
C GLY A 149 -31.34 -0.63 -45.76
N GLU A 150 -32.33 -1.40 -45.32
CA GLU A 150 -33.63 -0.88 -44.90
C GLU A 150 -33.49 -0.11 -43.57
N GLN A 151 -33.85 1.18 -43.60
CA GLN A 151 -33.59 2.13 -42.50
C GLN A 151 -34.20 1.67 -41.17
N ALA A 152 -35.37 1.06 -41.18
CA ALA A 152 -36.06 0.57 -39.97
C ALA A 152 -35.30 -0.59 -39.31
N ALA A 153 -34.85 -1.59 -40.09
CA ALA A 153 -34.08 -2.71 -39.57
C ALA A 153 -32.69 -2.29 -39.06
N PHE A 154 -32.10 -1.24 -39.65
CA PHE A 154 -30.86 -0.67 -39.12
C PHE A 154 -31.08 0.13 -37.83
N ALA A 155 -32.18 0.89 -37.72
CA ALA A 155 -32.51 1.66 -36.52
C ALA A 155 -32.61 0.75 -35.28
N GLY A 156 -33.29 -0.39 -35.37
CA GLY A 156 -33.37 -1.36 -34.27
C GLY A 156 -32.00 -1.96 -33.88
N ARG A 157 -31.17 -2.31 -34.86
CA ARG A 157 -29.79 -2.81 -34.62
C ARG A 157 -28.89 -1.76 -33.98
N LYS A 158 -29.05 -0.50 -34.38
CA LYS A 158 -28.36 0.64 -33.79
C LYS A 158 -28.75 0.83 -32.33
N GLU A 159 -30.04 0.78 -32.02
CA GLU A 159 -30.53 0.90 -30.64
C GLU A 159 -29.99 -0.21 -29.73
N GLU A 160 -30.00 -1.47 -30.21
CA GLU A 160 -29.42 -2.61 -29.49
C GLU A 160 -27.91 -2.40 -29.25
N PHE A 161 -27.19 -1.94 -30.27
CA PHE A 161 -25.77 -1.63 -30.14
C PHE A 161 -25.51 -0.49 -29.17
N ASP A 162 -26.27 0.60 -29.22
CA ASP A 162 -26.09 1.75 -28.35
C ASP A 162 -26.32 1.34 -26.88
N LYS A 163 -27.33 0.50 -26.59
CA LYS A 163 -27.55 -0.11 -25.25
C LYS A 163 -26.38 -0.99 -24.82
N TYR A 164 -25.87 -1.85 -25.71
CA TYR A 164 -24.72 -2.71 -25.43
C TYR A 164 -23.44 -1.88 -25.17
N TYR A 165 -23.15 -0.93 -26.05
CA TYR A 165 -21.98 -0.04 -25.98
C TYR A 165 -21.98 0.75 -24.66
N GLN A 166 -23.12 1.30 -24.23
CA GLN A 166 -23.24 2.01 -22.96
C GLN A 166 -22.88 1.13 -21.77
N LYS A 167 -23.37 -0.12 -21.75
CA LYS A 167 -23.07 -1.08 -20.69
C LYS A 167 -21.58 -1.44 -20.64
N GLU A 168 -20.98 -1.76 -21.78
CA GLU A 168 -19.55 -2.10 -21.87
C GLU A 168 -18.67 -0.90 -21.51
N CYS A 169 -18.99 0.29 -22.05
CA CYS A 169 -18.28 1.53 -21.74
C CYS A 169 -18.32 1.81 -20.24
N SER A 170 -19.50 1.70 -19.61
CA SER A 170 -19.63 1.79 -18.16
C SER A 170 -18.68 0.84 -17.44
N GLN A 171 -18.73 -0.44 -17.80
CA GLN A 171 -18.01 -1.48 -17.09
C GLN A 171 -16.50 -1.27 -17.17
N VAL A 172 -15.98 -0.91 -18.36
CA VAL A 172 -14.57 -0.60 -18.56
C VAL A 172 -14.14 0.59 -17.70
N TRP A 173 -14.91 1.68 -17.70
CA TRP A 173 -14.60 2.87 -16.90
C TRP A 173 -14.73 2.60 -15.39
N SER A 174 -15.72 1.83 -14.94
CA SER A 174 -15.88 1.39 -13.55
C SER A 174 -14.70 0.54 -13.10
N GLN A 175 -14.27 -0.42 -13.92
CA GLN A 175 -13.14 -1.29 -13.62
C GLN A 175 -11.83 -0.50 -13.55
N PHE A 176 -11.64 0.47 -14.45
CA PHE A 176 -10.49 1.36 -14.42
C PHE A 176 -10.51 2.22 -13.14
N ALA A 177 -11.65 2.81 -12.77
CA ALA A 177 -11.80 3.60 -11.54
C ALA A 177 -11.55 2.75 -10.27
N ALA A 178 -12.11 1.54 -10.21
CA ALA A 178 -11.92 0.63 -9.08
C ALA A 178 -10.46 0.20 -8.89
N ASN A 179 -9.70 0.11 -9.98
CA ASN A 179 -8.28 -0.24 -9.97
C ASN A 179 -7.34 0.97 -10.07
N PHE A 180 -7.87 2.19 -10.04
CA PHE A 180 -7.09 3.41 -10.29
C PHE A 180 -5.96 3.60 -9.26
N SER A 181 -6.21 3.24 -8.01
CA SER A 181 -5.24 3.31 -6.91
C SER A 181 -4.01 2.41 -7.13
N ARG A 182 -4.07 1.40 -8.01
CA ARG A 182 -2.88 0.62 -8.41
C ARG A 182 -1.80 1.47 -9.07
N GLY A 183 -2.13 2.67 -9.53
CA GLY A 183 -1.12 3.61 -10.01
C GLY A 183 -0.08 4.00 -8.96
N MET A 184 -0.37 3.85 -7.66
CA MET A 184 0.62 3.99 -6.59
C MET A 184 1.80 3.03 -6.74
N GLU A 185 1.58 1.85 -7.34
CA GLU A 185 2.63 0.85 -7.58
C GLU A 185 3.73 1.33 -8.57
N ARG A 186 3.47 2.43 -9.29
CA ARG A 186 4.41 3.06 -10.22
C ARG A 186 5.37 4.04 -9.57
N ILE A 187 5.07 4.48 -8.35
CA ILE A 187 5.84 5.48 -7.60
C ILE A 187 6.97 4.78 -6.85
N ARG A 188 8.22 5.15 -7.12
CA ARG A 188 9.39 4.52 -6.51
C ARG A 188 10.18 5.50 -5.64
N GLY A 189 10.44 5.07 -4.42
CA GLY A 189 11.28 5.79 -3.47
C GLY A 189 10.63 7.06 -2.90
N GLN A 190 11.22 7.54 -1.80
CA GLN A 190 10.68 8.63 -1.00
C GLN A 190 10.40 9.91 -1.79
N LYS A 191 11.33 10.34 -2.66
CA LYS A 191 11.22 11.62 -3.39
C LYS A 191 10.05 11.66 -4.36
N GLU A 192 9.75 10.55 -5.03
CA GLU A 192 8.59 10.50 -5.94
C GLU A 192 7.28 10.50 -5.15
N TRP A 193 7.23 9.78 -4.03
CA TRP A 193 6.09 9.79 -3.11
C TRP A 193 5.83 11.19 -2.54
N GLN A 194 6.89 11.91 -2.16
CA GLN A 194 6.80 13.29 -1.66
C GLN A 194 6.22 14.23 -2.73
N LYS A 195 6.75 14.22 -3.96
CA LYS A 195 6.21 15.01 -5.07
C LYS A 195 4.76 14.67 -5.40
N MET A 196 4.38 13.39 -5.29
CA MET A 196 3.00 12.97 -5.47
C MET A 196 2.10 13.50 -4.33
N ALA A 197 2.58 13.45 -3.08
CA ALA A 197 1.88 13.97 -1.92
C ALA A 197 1.61 15.49 -1.98
N GLU A 198 2.54 16.27 -2.57
CA GLU A 198 2.36 17.71 -2.78
C GLU A 198 1.13 18.03 -3.64
N LYS A 199 0.87 17.22 -4.68
CA LYS A 199 -0.22 17.44 -5.64
C LYS A 199 -1.48 16.62 -5.36
N MET A 200 -1.41 15.54 -4.56
CA MET A 200 -2.48 14.54 -4.39
C MET A 200 -3.83 15.16 -3.99
N GLY A 201 -3.82 16.15 -3.10
CA GLY A 201 -5.01 16.87 -2.65
C GLY A 201 -5.47 18.02 -3.54
N THR A 202 -4.81 18.26 -4.68
CA THR A 202 -5.04 19.41 -5.57
C THR A 202 -5.62 18.98 -6.92
N GLU A 203 -6.06 19.94 -7.75
CA GLU A 203 -6.53 19.65 -9.12
C GLU A 203 -5.51 18.95 -10.02
N GLN A 204 -4.21 19.09 -9.70
CA GLN A 204 -3.11 18.43 -10.41
C GLN A 204 -2.85 17.00 -9.87
N GLY A 205 -3.61 16.57 -8.87
CA GLY A 205 -3.56 15.23 -8.32
C GLY A 205 -4.18 14.21 -9.29
N PRO A 206 -3.69 12.95 -9.30
CA PRO A 206 -4.10 11.95 -10.29
C PRO A 206 -5.61 11.68 -10.26
N TYR A 207 -6.24 11.69 -9.08
CA TYR A 207 -7.68 11.44 -8.95
C TYR A 207 -8.53 12.56 -9.57
N PHE A 208 -8.13 13.82 -9.40
CA PHE A 208 -8.86 14.97 -9.94
C PHE A 208 -8.62 15.18 -11.43
N GLU A 209 -7.39 14.90 -11.91
CA GLU A 209 -7.10 14.81 -13.35
C GLU A 209 -7.95 13.72 -14.00
N PHE A 210 -8.12 12.55 -13.35
CA PHE A 210 -8.98 11.49 -13.86
C PHE A 210 -10.45 11.88 -13.90
N LEU A 211 -11.00 12.50 -12.85
CA LEU A 211 -12.39 12.99 -12.86
C LEU A 211 -12.61 13.98 -14.02
N THR A 212 -11.69 14.93 -14.19
CA THR A 212 -11.73 15.88 -15.30
C THR A 212 -11.70 15.16 -16.66
N ARG A 213 -10.85 14.13 -16.79
CA ARG A 213 -10.77 13.34 -18.03
C ARG A 213 -12.05 12.55 -18.28
N LEU A 214 -12.58 11.88 -17.27
CA LEU A 214 -13.82 11.13 -17.34
C LEU A 214 -14.97 12.01 -17.85
N GLU A 215 -15.13 13.20 -17.29
CA GLU A 215 -16.17 14.14 -17.70
C GLU A 215 -16.05 14.54 -19.18
N LYS A 216 -14.82 14.78 -19.65
CA LYS A 216 -14.52 15.11 -21.06
C LYS A 216 -14.84 13.94 -21.99
N GLU A 217 -14.54 12.71 -21.57
CA GLU A 217 -14.68 11.50 -22.37
C GLU A 217 -16.13 11.00 -22.43
N LEU A 218 -16.83 11.00 -21.29
CA LEU A 218 -18.21 10.49 -21.17
C LEU A 218 -19.26 11.57 -21.42
N GLY A 219 -18.85 12.83 -21.62
CA GLY A 219 -19.75 13.96 -21.90
C GLY A 219 -20.76 13.69 -23.03
N PRO A 220 -20.34 13.11 -24.18
CA PRO A 220 -21.27 12.76 -25.26
C PRO A 220 -22.29 11.67 -24.92
N LEU A 221 -22.10 10.93 -23.82
CA LEU A 221 -23.02 9.89 -23.37
C LEU A 221 -24.10 10.43 -22.41
N ILE A 222 -23.97 11.67 -21.95
CA ILE A 222 -24.96 12.33 -21.08
C ILE A 222 -26.32 12.39 -21.79
N GLY A 223 -27.37 11.93 -21.13
CA GLY A 223 -28.74 11.93 -21.66
C GLY A 223 -29.15 10.63 -22.36
N MET A 224 -28.26 9.63 -22.44
CA MET A 224 -28.64 8.27 -22.84
C MET A 224 -29.42 7.57 -21.71
N GLU A 225 -30.46 6.81 -22.06
CA GLU A 225 -31.42 6.22 -21.11
C GLU A 225 -30.79 5.38 -19.99
N ASN A 226 -29.63 4.75 -20.23
CA ASN A 226 -29.02 3.79 -19.31
C ASN A 226 -27.65 4.25 -18.78
N LEU A 227 -27.53 5.52 -18.36
CA LEU A 227 -26.29 6.00 -17.74
C LEU A 227 -26.07 5.35 -16.36
N PRO A 228 -24.90 4.74 -16.12
CA PRO A 228 -24.58 4.11 -14.83
C PRO A 228 -24.69 5.10 -13.68
N ARG A 229 -25.06 4.61 -12.50
CA ARG A 229 -25.33 5.49 -11.35
C ARG A 229 -24.08 6.25 -10.93
N TRP A 230 -22.92 5.61 -10.88
CA TRP A 230 -21.67 6.29 -10.49
C TRP A 230 -21.24 7.39 -11.49
N VAL A 231 -21.45 7.19 -12.79
CA VAL A 231 -21.20 8.22 -13.82
C VAL A 231 -22.15 9.39 -13.61
N ARG A 232 -23.45 9.12 -13.36
CA ARG A 232 -24.42 10.16 -13.00
C ARG A 232 -24.00 10.92 -11.75
N GLN A 233 -23.48 10.25 -10.72
CA GLN A 233 -23.01 10.88 -9.49
C GLN A 233 -21.83 11.84 -9.74
N VAL A 234 -20.91 11.51 -10.65
CA VAL A 234 -19.82 12.44 -11.04
C VAL A 234 -20.39 13.73 -11.64
N TYR A 235 -21.33 13.61 -12.59
CA TYR A 235 -21.97 14.79 -13.18
C TYR A 235 -22.82 15.57 -12.19
N GLN A 236 -23.54 14.89 -11.30
CA GLN A 236 -24.31 15.51 -10.21
C GLN A 236 -23.40 16.35 -9.32
N LEU A 237 -22.25 15.79 -8.93
CA LEU A 237 -21.27 16.47 -8.09
C LEU A 237 -20.73 17.74 -8.75
N ARG A 238 -20.42 17.69 -10.05
CA ARG A 238 -19.95 18.86 -10.80
C ARG A 238 -21.02 19.95 -10.89
N LEU A 239 -22.24 19.59 -11.26
CA LEU A 239 -23.36 20.53 -11.34
C LEU A 239 -23.61 21.18 -9.97
N SER A 240 -23.60 20.38 -8.90
CA SER A 240 -23.86 20.87 -7.56
C SER A 240 -22.74 21.78 -7.04
N GLN A 241 -21.48 21.54 -7.42
CA GLN A 241 -20.38 22.48 -7.16
C GLN A 241 -20.57 23.83 -7.86
N THR A 242 -20.98 23.84 -9.13
CA THR A 242 -21.21 25.10 -9.85
C THR A 242 -22.36 25.91 -9.24
N ALA A 243 -23.41 25.22 -8.78
CA ALA A 243 -24.53 25.84 -8.08
C ALA A 243 -24.13 26.40 -6.72
N GLU A 244 -23.37 25.64 -5.94
CA GLU A 244 -22.91 26.05 -4.60
C GLU A 244 -21.93 27.23 -4.69
N ALA A 245 -20.98 27.22 -5.64
CA ALA A 245 -20.08 28.35 -5.87
C ALA A 245 -20.83 29.63 -6.25
N ALA A 246 -21.87 29.53 -7.08
CA ALA A 246 -22.72 30.67 -7.44
C ALA A 246 -23.51 31.20 -6.23
N LYS A 247 -24.04 30.30 -5.38
CA LYS A 247 -24.75 30.65 -4.15
C LYS A 247 -23.83 31.33 -3.12
N GLN A 248 -22.58 30.88 -3.01
CA GLN A 248 -21.57 31.49 -2.14
C GLN A 248 -21.14 32.88 -2.63
N ALA A 249 -21.00 33.06 -3.96
CA ALA A 249 -20.66 34.36 -4.54
C ALA A 249 -21.79 35.39 -4.42
N ALA A 250 -23.05 34.95 -4.51
CA ALA A 250 -24.23 35.79 -4.35
C ALA A 250 -25.40 34.98 -3.73
N PRO A 251 -25.73 35.18 -2.45
CA PRO A 251 -26.76 34.40 -1.75
C PRO A 251 -28.17 34.47 -2.38
N ALA A 252 -28.44 35.51 -3.17
CA ALA A 252 -29.70 35.71 -3.90
C ALA A 252 -29.68 35.20 -5.36
N ALA A 253 -28.59 34.57 -5.82
CA ALA A 253 -28.46 34.10 -7.20
C ALA A 253 -29.28 32.83 -7.46
N ALA A 254 -30.59 33.00 -7.68
CA ALA A 254 -31.49 31.90 -8.02
C ALA A 254 -31.24 31.32 -9.43
N GLY A 255 -30.69 32.12 -10.37
CA GLY A 255 -30.53 31.74 -11.79
C GLY A 255 -29.58 30.54 -12.03
N PRO A 256 -28.32 30.57 -11.55
CA PRO A 256 -27.37 29.46 -11.74
C PRO A 256 -27.83 28.16 -11.06
N VAL A 257 -28.46 28.26 -9.89
CA VAL A 257 -29.04 27.11 -9.18
C VAL A 257 -30.20 26.51 -9.98
N ALA A 258 -31.08 27.34 -10.54
CA ALA A 258 -32.16 26.88 -11.41
C ALA A 258 -31.63 26.19 -12.69
N LYS A 259 -30.57 26.74 -13.30
CA LYS A 259 -29.92 26.12 -14.47
C LYS A 259 -29.30 24.76 -14.14
N ALA A 260 -28.62 24.64 -13.00
CA ALA A 260 -28.09 23.36 -12.54
C ALA A 260 -29.21 22.34 -12.25
N ALA A 261 -30.35 22.80 -11.71
CA ALA A 261 -31.54 21.98 -11.52
C ALA A 261 -32.13 21.47 -12.85
N ASP A 262 -32.15 22.30 -13.89
CA ASP A 262 -32.64 21.90 -15.21
C ASP A 262 -31.70 20.92 -15.92
N GLU A 263 -30.38 21.10 -15.81
CA GLU A 263 -29.40 20.11 -16.32
C GLU A 263 -29.48 18.78 -15.54
N LEU A 264 -29.71 18.84 -14.23
CA LEU A 264 -29.88 17.66 -13.39
C LEU A 264 -31.12 16.84 -13.80
N LYS A 265 -32.23 17.48 -14.17
CA LYS A 265 -33.42 16.79 -14.68
C LYS A 265 -33.10 15.93 -15.90
N LYS A 266 -32.16 16.35 -16.76
CA LYS A 266 -31.74 15.58 -17.95
C LYS A 266 -30.96 14.31 -17.60
N LEU A 267 -30.44 14.18 -16.38
CA LEU A 267 -29.74 12.99 -15.89
C LEU A 267 -30.69 11.90 -15.35
N PHE A 268 -31.99 12.19 -15.26
CA PHE A 268 -33.02 11.26 -14.83
C PHE A 268 -34.04 11.06 -15.95
N THR A 269 -34.49 9.82 -16.16
CA THR A 269 -35.57 9.53 -17.10
C THR A 269 -36.87 10.15 -16.60
N ALA A 270 -37.56 10.85 -17.49
CA ALA A 270 -38.78 11.59 -17.20
C ALA A 270 -39.98 10.65 -17.02
N GLU A 271 -40.10 10.00 -15.87
CA GLU A 271 -41.33 9.31 -15.50
C GLU A 271 -41.88 9.82 -14.15
N LYS A 272 -42.99 10.57 -14.28
CA LYS A 272 -44.02 10.97 -13.31
C LYS A 272 -43.92 12.36 -12.66
N LYS A 273 -45.10 13.01 -12.60
CA LYS A 273 -45.41 14.35 -12.06
C LYS A 273 -45.06 14.52 -10.57
N ASP A 274 -44.89 13.44 -9.81
CA ASP A 274 -44.43 13.47 -8.40
C ASP A 274 -42.92 13.79 -8.28
N ALA A 275 -42.18 13.78 -9.40
CA ALA A 275 -40.76 14.09 -9.46
C ALA A 275 -40.39 15.53 -9.09
N LEU A 276 -41.34 16.45 -8.96
CA LEU A 276 -41.06 17.85 -8.64
C LEU A 276 -40.76 18.07 -7.15
N GLN A 277 -41.44 17.33 -6.27
CA GLN A 277 -41.22 17.37 -4.83
C GLN A 277 -40.01 16.49 -4.45
N GLU A 278 -39.91 15.28 -5.02
CA GLU A 278 -38.68 14.48 -4.97
C GLU A 278 -37.48 15.23 -5.54
N GLY A 279 -37.67 16.05 -6.57
CA GLY A 279 -36.62 16.85 -7.19
C GLY A 279 -36.11 17.98 -6.30
N LYS A 280 -36.97 18.58 -5.47
CA LYS A 280 -36.57 19.59 -4.47
C LYS A 280 -35.81 18.97 -3.30
N GLU A 281 -36.34 17.89 -2.72
CA GLU A 281 -35.66 17.16 -1.63
C GLU A 281 -34.31 16.58 -2.11
N ARG A 282 -34.26 16.05 -3.33
CA ARG A 282 -33.00 15.64 -3.97
C ARG A 282 -32.07 16.83 -4.20
N MET A 283 -32.57 18.01 -4.58
CA MET A 283 -31.75 19.20 -4.77
C MET A 283 -31.07 19.65 -3.46
N GLU A 284 -31.79 19.62 -2.33
CA GLU A 284 -31.21 19.93 -1.02
C GLU A 284 -30.11 18.93 -0.67
N SER A 285 -30.39 17.63 -0.81
CA SER A 285 -29.39 16.57 -0.61
C SER A 285 -28.16 16.71 -1.53
N PHE A 286 -28.36 17.18 -2.78
CA PHE A 286 -27.27 17.46 -3.72
C PHE A 286 -26.43 18.69 -3.34
N LEU A 287 -27.05 19.74 -2.77
CA LEU A 287 -26.31 20.89 -2.25
C LEU A 287 -25.51 20.51 -1.00
N GLU A 288 -26.06 19.67 -0.13
CA GLU A 288 -25.33 19.10 1.01
C GLU A 288 -24.13 18.25 0.56
N ALA A 289 -24.32 17.40 -0.47
CA ALA A 289 -23.22 16.65 -1.08
C ALA A 289 -22.16 17.56 -1.71
N ALA A 290 -22.56 18.67 -2.33
CA ALA A 290 -21.64 19.67 -2.90
C ALA A 290 -20.77 20.31 -1.82
N LYS A 291 -21.41 20.74 -0.73
CA LYS A 291 -20.73 21.32 0.43
C LYS A 291 -19.78 20.30 1.05
N ALA A 292 -20.23 19.06 1.26
CA ALA A 292 -19.38 17.99 1.78
C ALA A 292 -18.18 17.71 0.85
N TYR A 293 -18.34 17.80 -0.46
CA TYR A 293 -17.23 17.67 -1.39
C TYR A 293 -16.28 18.88 -1.37
N GLN A 294 -16.78 20.09 -1.18
CA GLN A 294 -15.95 21.28 -0.95
C GLN A 294 -15.14 21.13 0.35
N ASP A 295 -15.77 20.70 1.44
CA ASP A 295 -15.11 20.42 2.72
C ASP A 295 -14.03 19.34 2.56
N TYR A 296 -14.34 18.26 1.82
CA TYR A 296 -13.38 17.21 1.47
C TYR A 296 -12.18 17.76 0.71
N ARG A 297 -12.40 18.59 -0.31
CA ARG A 297 -11.33 19.21 -1.10
C ARG A 297 -10.48 20.18 -0.29
N GLN A 298 -11.09 20.97 0.59
CA GLN A 298 -10.38 21.86 1.50
C GLN A 298 -9.52 21.07 2.49
N ALA A 299 -10.09 20.01 3.08
CA ALA A 299 -9.37 19.12 3.99
C ALA A 299 -8.18 18.43 3.28
N LEU A 300 -8.37 17.95 2.05
CA LEU A 300 -7.28 17.42 1.23
C LEU A 300 -6.20 18.45 0.91
N THR A 301 -6.58 19.68 0.57
CA THR A 301 -5.61 20.75 0.30
C THR A 301 -4.78 21.06 1.55
N SER A 302 -5.40 21.01 2.73
CA SER A 302 -4.69 21.22 4.00
C SER A 302 -3.74 20.07 4.39
N LEU A 303 -3.79 18.92 3.68
CA LEU A 303 -2.81 17.84 3.80
C LEU A 303 -1.54 18.10 2.98
N ALA A 304 -1.53 19.04 2.02
CA ALA A 304 -0.36 19.31 1.18
C ALA A 304 0.94 19.61 1.97
N PRO A 305 0.93 20.37 3.09
CA PRO A 305 2.13 20.63 3.89
C PRO A 305 2.79 19.38 4.48
N ILE A 306 2.10 18.25 4.57
CA ILE A 306 2.65 16.96 5.03
C ILE A 306 3.83 16.53 4.15
N ALA A 307 3.77 16.88 2.87
CA ALA A 307 4.84 16.58 1.93
C ALA A 307 6.07 17.49 2.10
N GLY A 308 6.01 18.56 2.90
CA GLY A 308 7.12 19.51 3.03
C GLY A 308 8.33 18.94 3.77
N SER A 309 8.12 18.05 4.74
CA SER A 309 9.21 17.40 5.48
C SER A 309 8.74 16.14 6.21
N ARG A 310 9.69 15.26 6.53
CA ARG A 310 9.45 14.08 7.39
C ARG A 310 8.86 14.46 8.74
N ASN A 311 9.29 15.57 9.34
CA ASN A 311 8.79 16.02 10.63
C ASN A 311 7.31 16.43 10.56
N GLN A 312 6.92 17.17 9.51
CA GLN A 312 5.51 17.52 9.30
C GLN A 312 4.63 16.28 9.09
N ALA A 313 5.11 15.30 8.33
CA ALA A 313 4.42 14.03 8.16
C ALA A 313 4.28 13.25 9.47
N PHE A 314 5.35 13.19 10.26
CA PHE A 314 5.36 12.57 11.59
C PHE A 314 4.38 13.26 12.55
N GLU A 315 4.35 14.59 12.62
CA GLU A 315 3.44 15.34 13.49
C GLU A 315 1.96 15.08 13.13
N GLN A 316 1.63 15.03 11.83
CA GLN A 316 0.26 14.70 11.42
C GLN A 316 -0.08 13.24 11.72
N ALA A 317 0.84 12.30 11.51
CA ALA A 317 0.65 10.91 11.93
C ALA A 317 0.42 10.83 13.46
N ALA A 318 1.24 11.51 14.26
CA ALA A 318 1.11 11.53 15.71
C ALA A 318 -0.26 12.07 16.16
N ARG A 319 -0.80 13.10 15.49
CA ARG A 319 -2.17 13.59 15.76
C ARG A 319 -3.24 12.56 15.39
N VAL A 320 -3.14 11.94 14.21
CA VAL A 320 -4.11 10.92 13.76
C VAL A 320 -4.15 9.72 14.70
N PHE A 321 -3.00 9.26 15.18
CA PHE A 321 -2.90 8.15 16.11
C PHE A 321 -3.18 8.54 17.56
N GLY A 322 -2.89 9.79 17.94
CA GLY A 322 -3.08 10.30 19.30
C GLY A 322 -4.52 10.70 19.62
N ASP A 323 -5.20 11.35 18.67
CA ASP A 323 -6.54 11.88 18.87
C ASP A 323 -7.63 10.81 18.78
N GLU A 324 -8.76 11.05 19.45
CA GLU A 324 -9.98 10.26 19.26
C GLU A 324 -10.67 10.67 17.95
N PRO A 325 -11.08 9.72 17.07
CA PRO A 325 -11.63 10.02 15.75
C PRO A 325 -12.81 11.00 15.76
N GLY A 326 -13.67 10.94 16.78
CA GLY A 326 -14.86 11.78 16.89
C GLY A 326 -14.62 13.22 17.33
N THR A 327 -13.44 13.54 17.88
CA THR A 327 -13.10 14.87 18.40
C THR A 327 -11.83 15.46 17.78
N SER A 328 -11.12 14.67 16.96
CA SER A 328 -9.88 15.09 16.32
C SER A 328 -10.08 16.25 15.37
N LYS A 329 -9.10 17.16 15.37
CA LYS A 329 -8.97 18.24 14.38
C LYS A 329 -7.97 17.90 13.28
N ALA A 330 -7.48 16.66 13.21
CA ALA A 330 -6.55 16.25 12.17
C ALA A 330 -7.24 16.35 10.80
N PRO A 331 -6.63 16.98 9.79
CA PRO A 331 -7.26 17.14 8.49
C PRO A 331 -7.67 15.84 7.81
N LEU A 332 -6.97 14.74 8.10
CA LEU A 332 -7.31 13.42 7.58
C LEU A 332 -8.69 12.95 8.07
N TYR A 333 -8.99 13.09 9.37
CA TYR A 333 -10.31 12.76 9.91
C TYR A 333 -11.41 13.67 9.35
N ALA A 334 -11.12 14.97 9.21
CA ALA A 334 -12.04 15.91 8.57
C ALA A 334 -12.39 15.48 7.13
N ALA A 335 -11.38 15.05 6.36
CA ALA A 335 -11.57 14.58 4.99
C ALA A 335 -12.35 13.26 4.91
N PHE A 336 -12.08 12.29 5.80
CA PHE A 336 -12.89 11.06 5.89
C PHE A 336 -14.35 11.36 6.29
N GLY A 337 -14.57 12.25 7.24
CA GLY A 337 -15.91 12.68 7.65
C GLY A 337 -16.67 13.39 6.52
N ALA A 338 -15.99 14.26 5.76
CA ALA A 338 -16.57 14.93 4.60
C ALA A 338 -16.91 13.93 3.47
N LEU A 339 -16.06 12.94 3.23
CA LEU A 339 -16.33 11.84 2.29
C LEU A 339 -17.56 11.02 2.71
N ALA A 340 -17.73 10.74 4.00
CA ALA A 340 -18.89 10.04 4.52
C ALA A 340 -20.19 10.83 4.33
N LYS A 341 -20.19 12.14 4.65
CA LYS A 341 -21.35 13.03 4.41
C LYS A 341 -21.71 13.12 2.93
N MET A 342 -20.71 13.21 2.07
CA MET A 342 -20.92 13.21 0.61
C MET A 342 -21.56 11.90 0.13
N LYS A 343 -21.16 10.75 0.70
CA LYS A 343 -21.78 9.44 0.40
C LYS A 343 -23.27 9.43 0.77
N GLU A 344 -23.64 10.01 1.90
CA GLU A 344 -25.03 10.14 2.34
C GLU A 344 -25.84 11.00 1.37
N GLY A 345 -25.35 12.20 1.02
CA GLY A 345 -26.01 13.12 0.09
C GLY A 345 -26.12 12.63 -1.37
N LEU A 346 -25.28 11.67 -1.79
CA LEU A 346 -25.38 11.00 -3.09
C LEU A 346 -26.32 9.77 -3.09
N GLY A 347 -27.09 9.57 -2.01
CA GLY A 347 -28.12 8.53 -1.87
C GLY A 347 -27.60 7.16 -1.41
N GLY A 348 -26.52 7.13 -0.62
CA GLY A 348 -25.76 5.93 -0.24
C GLY A 348 -26.48 4.83 0.55
N THR A 349 -27.75 5.00 0.93
CA THR A 349 -28.51 4.01 1.73
C THR A 349 -29.51 3.17 0.93
N ARG A 350 -29.73 3.44 -0.36
CA ARG A 350 -30.57 2.60 -1.26
C ARG A 350 -29.73 2.02 -2.39
N GLY A 351 -29.20 0.80 -2.18
CA GLY A 351 -28.72 -0.09 -3.24
C GLY A 351 -27.41 0.28 -3.95
N GLY A 352 -26.27 -0.07 -3.34
CA GLY A 352 -25.30 -0.98 -3.98
C GLY A 352 -24.13 -0.44 -4.81
N GLU A 353 -24.07 0.82 -5.25
CA GLU A 353 -22.93 1.29 -6.06
C GLU A 353 -22.08 2.37 -5.33
N GLU A 354 -20.96 1.94 -4.75
CA GLU A 354 -20.02 2.79 -3.99
C GLU A 354 -18.79 3.21 -4.81
N THR A 355 -18.82 3.05 -6.13
CA THR A 355 -17.64 3.24 -7.01
C THR A 355 -17.03 4.63 -6.87
N LEU A 356 -17.84 5.69 -6.83
CA LEU A 356 -17.35 7.07 -6.73
C LEU A 356 -16.72 7.37 -5.35
N THR A 357 -17.37 6.99 -4.26
CA THR A 357 -16.86 7.24 -2.91
C THR A 357 -15.66 6.37 -2.58
N THR A 358 -15.63 5.13 -3.09
CA THR A 358 -14.47 4.25 -3.04
C THR A 358 -13.29 4.86 -3.80
N PHE A 359 -13.54 5.37 -5.01
CA PHE A 359 -12.53 6.07 -5.80
C PHE A 359 -11.99 7.31 -5.07
N LEU A 360 -12.87 8.15 -4.50
CA LEU A 360 -12.52 9.34 -3.73
C LEU A 360 -11.90 9.03 -2.35
N SER A 361 -11.93 7.77 -1.88
CA SER A 361 -11.11 7.37 -0.72
C SER A 361 -9.62 7.27 -1.04
N GLY A 362 -9.27 7.18 -2.33
CA GLY A 362 -7.92 6.94 -2.80
C GLY A 362 -6.87 7.99 -2.38
N PRO A 363 -7.13 9.31 -2.51
CA PRO A 363 -6.23 10.34 -1.98
C PRO A 363 -5.97 10.21 -0.48
N LEU A 364 -6.99 9.83 0.30
CA LEU A 364 -6.87 9.67 1.75
C LEU A 364 -5.99 8.48 2.10
N LYS A 365 -6.21 7.33 1.45
CA LYS A 365 -5.37 6.14 1.58
C LYS A 365 -3.91 6.43 1.21
N PHE A 366 -3.70 7.23 0.16
CA PHE A 366 -2.35 7.65 -0.23
C PHE A 366 -1.68 8.45 0.88
N TYR A 367 -2.33 9.48 1.43
CA TYR A 367 -1.76 10.28 2.52
C TYR A 367 -1.55 9.46 3.79
N GLU A 368 -2.45 8.53 4.11
CA GLU A 368 -2.31 7.61 5.23
C GLU A 368 -1.06 6.71 5.09
N ILE A 369 -0.83 6.14 3.91
CA ILE A 369 0.38 5.35 3.62
C ILE A 369 1.62 6.23 3.74
N PHE A 370 1.63 7.39 3.08
CA PHE A 370 2.76 8.33 3.09
C PHE A 370 3.15 8.74 4.52
N MET A 371 2.17 9.16 5.33
CA MET A 371 2.39 9.56 6.73
C MET A 371 2.94 8.42 7.58
N ARG A 372 2.42 7.19 7.42
CA ARG A 372 2.91 6.04 8.20
C ARG A 372 4.35 5.68 7.84
N LEU A 373 4.71 5.72 6.56
CA LEU A 373 6.07 5.44 6.11
C LEU A 373 7.06 6.51 6.62
N GLU A 374 6.71 7.80 6.52
CA GLU A 374 7.54 8.88 7.08
C GLU A 374 7.62 8.84 8.61
N ALA A 375 6.52 8.50 9.30
CA ALA A 375 6.53 8.34 10.74
C ALA A 375 7.41 7.15 11.17
N GLY A 376 7.37 6.03 10.44
CA GLY A 376 8.29 4.91 10.63
C GLY A 376 9.76 5.32 10.47
N CYS A 377 10.08 6.08 9.41
CA CYS A 377 11.42 6.66 9.23
C CYS A 377 11.83 7.54 10.41
N HIS A 378 10.92 8.40 10.87
CA HIS A 378 11.20 9.34 11.95
C HIS A 378 11.46 8.60 13.26
N LEU A 379 10.62 7.61 13.59
CA LEU A 379 10.78 6.76 14.78
C LEU A 379 12.11 6.01 14.76
N GLN A 380 12.49 5.42 13.61
CA GLN A 380 13.78 4.76 13.45
C GLN A 380 14.94 5.75 13.66
N SER A 381 14.88 6.93 13.06
CA SER A 381 15.92 7.95 13.21
C SER A 381 16.05 8.44 14.66
N GLN A 382 14.92 8.63 15.36
CA GLN A 382 14.91 9.01 16.78
C GLN A 382 15.49 7.90 17.65
N TRP A 383 15.19 6.64 17.35
CA TRP A 383 15.75 5.50 18.05
C TRP A 383 17.28 5.41 17.90
N ASP A 384 17.78 5.61 16.67
CA ASP A 384 19.20 5.60 16.38
C ASP A 384 19.92 6.75 17.11
N SER A 385 19.33 7.94 17.12
CA SER A 385 19.95 9.15 17.68
C SER A 385 19.81 9.28 19.20
N THR A 386 18.85 8.59 19.83
CA THR A 386 18.60 8.71 21.28
C THR A 386 18.90 7.43 22.06
N VAL A 387 18.66 6.25 21.48
CA VAL A 387 18.87 4.98 22.19
C VAL A 387 20.19 4.35 21.75
N LEU A 388 20.38 4.13 20.45
CA LEU A 388 21.59 3.44 19.98
C LEU A 388 22.86 4.28 20.13
N SER A 389 22.77 5.60 19.93
CA SER A 389 23.90 6.52 20.10
C SER A 389 24.39 6.57 21.55
N GLU A 390 23.47 6.69 22.52
CA GLU A 390 23.79 6.76 23.95
C GLU A 390 24.44 5.46 24.43
N MET A 391 23.98 4.31 23.93
CA MET A 391 24.56 3.01 24.30
C MET A 391 26.02 2.83 23.86
N LYS A 392 26.48 3.48 22.78
CA LYS A 392 27.86 3.31 22.28
C LYS A 392 28.92 3.74 23.29
N ALA A 393 28.56 4.60 24.24
CA ALA A 393 29.47 5.10 25.26
C ALA A 393 29.68 4.13 26.43
N TYR A 394 28.92 3.03 26.51
CA TYR A 394 28.89 2.15 27.67
C TYR A 394 29.34 0.73 27.35
N GLN A 395 30.03 0.10 28.31
CA GLN A 395 30.33 -1.33 28.28
C GLN A 395 29.09 -2.15 28.68
N ASP A 396 29.07 -3.45 28.34
CA ASP A 396 27.90 -4.34 28.40
C ASP A 396 27.04 -4.22 29.68
N LEU A 397 27.67 -4.13 30.86
CA LEU A 397 26.96 -4.04 32.14
C LEU A 397 26.25 -2.71 32.35
N GLN A 398 26.90 -1.59 32.00
CA GLN A 398 26.31 -0.26 32.11
C GLN A 398 25.24 -0.04 31.02
N ALA A 399 25.42 -0.64 29.84
CA ALA A 399 24.44 -0.62 28.77
C ALA A 399 23.12 -1.32 29.17
N ALA A 400 23.21 -2.52 29.75
CA ALA A 400 22.03 -3.25 30.23
C ALA A 400 21.26 -2.47 31.32
N GLN A 401 21.96 -1.84 32.27
CA GLN A 401 21.34 -1.01 33.30
C GLN A 401 20.64 0.21 32.69
N LEU A 402 21.27 0.88 31.73
CA LEU A 402 20.70 2.04 31.06
C LEU A 402 19.43 1.70 30.27
N LEU A 403 19.41 0.54 29.60
CA LEU A 403 18.24 0.04 28.87
C LEU A 403 17.04 -0.24 29.78
N LEU A 404 17.29 -0.73 30.99
CA LEU A 404 16.25 -1.06 31.98
C LEU A 404 15.82 0.13 32.85
N SER A 405 16.61 1.21 32.86
CA SER A 405 16.39 2.39 33.71
C SER A 405 15.00 3.00 33.47
N PRO A 406 14.28 3.39 34.55
CA PRO A 406 12.97 4.04 34.45
C PRO A 406 13.03 5.42 33.77
N ASP A 407 14.18 6.09 33.82
CA ASP A 407 14.41 7.40 33.19
C ASP A 407 15.43 7.31 32.02
N GLY A 408 15.69 6.08 31.56
CA GLY A 408 16.63 5.80 30.47
C GLY A 408 16.11 6.22 29.09
N PRO A 409 16.98 6.18 28.07
CA PRO A 409 16.65 6.62 26.71
C PRO A 409 15.48 5.85 26.10
N VAL A 410 15.34 4.55 26.43
CA VAL A 410 14.20 3.74 25.98
C VAL A 410 12.88 4.26 26.54
N GLU A 411 12.83 4.62 27.83
CA GLU A 411 11.59 5.15 28.42
C GLU A 411 11.23 6.51 27.82
N LYS A 412 12.24 7.39 27.61
CA LYS A 412 12.05 8.69 26.94
C LYS A 412 11.51 8.52 25.53
N PHE A 413 12.02 7.55 24.77
CA PHE A 413 11.51 7.22 23.45
C PHE A 413 10.05 6.75 23.47
N LEU A 414 9.71 5.84 24.40
CA LEU A 414 8.36 5.28 24.55
C LEU A 414 7.33 6.32 24.98
N LYS A 415 7.70 7.25 25.86
CA LYS A 415 6.83 8.34 26.36
C LYS A 415 6.81 9.58 25.44
N GLY A 416 7.82 9.74 24.60
CA GLY A 416 7.95 10.83 23.65
C GLY A 416 7.47 10.42 22.26
N PRO A 417 8.39 10.25 21.29
CA PRO A 417 8.03 10.09 19.88
C PRO A 417 7.17 8.85 19.58
N ALA A 418 7.32 7.75 20.33
CA ALA A 418 6.55 6.52 20.07
C ALA A 418 5.19 6.47 20.76
N ALA A 419 4.91 7.37 21.71
CA ALA A 419 3.71 7.30 22.56
C ALA A 419 2.39 7.26 21.78
N PRO A 420 2.17 8.07 20.71
CA PRO A 420 0.92 8.02 19.95
C PRO A 420 0.70 6.67 19.25
N PHE A 421 1.77 5.95 18.93
CA PHE A 421 1.74 4.78 18.04
C PHE A 421 1.74 3.45 18.77
N LEU A 422 1.79 3.45 20.11
CA LEU A 422 1.87 2.26 20.94
C LEU A 422 0.71 2.19 21.93
N VAL A 423 0.24 0.98 22.18
CA VAL A 423 -0.68 0.67 23.28
C VAL A 423 0.01 -0.30 24.22
N ARG A 424 -0.16 -0.08 25.52
CA ARG A 424 0.31 -0.98 26.56
C ARG A 424 -0.89 -1.71 27.17
N SER A 425 -0.81 -3.03 27.22
CA SER A 425 -1.79 -3.91 27.88
C SER A 425 -1.13 -4.69 29.02
N ALA A 426 -1.88 -5.01 30.06
CA ALA A 426 -1.37 -5.80 31.19
C ALA A 426 -1.02 -7.24 30.77
N GLU A 427 -1.74 -7.81 29.82
CA GLU A 427 -1.58 -9.21 29.38
C GLU A 427 -0.53 -9.40 28.27
N ARG A 428 -0.47 -8.49 27.29
CA ARG A 428 0.39 -8.65 26.09
C ARG A 428 1.57 -7.69 26.05
N GLY A 429 1.71 -6.81 27.04
CA GLY A 429 2.74 -5.77 27.01
C GLY A 429 2.45 -4.72 25.93
N TYR A 430 3.49 -4.31 25.20
CA TYR A 430 3.40 -3.29 24.15
C TYR A 430 2.96 -3.87 22.81
N SER A 431 2.08 -3.15 22.11
CA SER A 431 1.66 -3.44 20.73
C SER A 431 1.44 -2.16 19.93
N ALA A 432 1.44 -2.25 18.60
CA ALA A 432 1.15 -1.11 17.74
C ALA A 432 -0.31 -0.63 17.92
N LYS A 433 -0.52 0.67 18.12
CA LYS A 433 -1.85 1.30 18.10
C LYS A 433 -2.39 1.28 16.68
N LYS A 434 -3.71 1.09 16.54
CA LYS A 434 -4.40 1.24 15.25
C LYS A 434 -5.11 2.58 15.18
N ALA A 435 -5.01 3.23 14.03
CA ALA A 435 -5.81 4.38 13.65
C ALA A 435 -6.30 4.17 12.21
N LEU A 436 -7.57 4.46 11.94
CA LEU A 436 -8.19 4.25 10.61
C LEU A 436 -8.06 2.81 10.06
N GLY A 437 -7.90 1.81 10.95
CA GLY A 437 -7.73 0.39 10.61
C GLY A 437 -6.28 -0.04 10.42
N GLU A 438 -5.35 0.90 10.33
CA GLU A 438 -3.94 0.67 10.02
C GLU A 438 -3.02 0.96 11.21
N SER A 439 -1.76 0.48 11.15
CA SER A 439 -0.74 0.73 12.17
C SER A 439 0.62 1.05 11.55
N ILE A 440 1.52 1.64 12.35
CA ILE A 440 2.95 1.69 12.01
C ILE A 440 3.51 0.27 12.03
N SER A 441 4.31 -0.06 11.02
CA SER A 441 4.96 -1.37 10.86
C SER A 441 6.19 -1.47 11.75
N PHE A 442 5.99 -1.61 13.06
CA PHE A 442 7.07 -1.91 14.00
C PHE A 442 7.61 -3.35 13.79
N SER A 443 8.91 -3.54 14.01
CA SER A 443 9.56 -4.84 13.87
C SER A 443 9.19 -5.78 15.02
N SER A 444 9.18 -7.09 14.75
CA SER A 444 8.97 -8.12 15.78
C SER A 444 10.09 -8.11 16.83
N SER A 445 11.33 -7.77 16.42
CA SER A 445 12.47 -7.61 17.34
C SER A 445 12.27 -6.45 18.32
N PHE A 446 11.60 -5.38 17.92
CA PHE A 446 11.29 -4.27 18.81
C PHE A 446 10.34 -4.69 19.93
N PHE A 447 9.24 -5.37 19.59
CA PHE A 447 8.30 -5.85 20.61
C PHE A 447 8.91 -6.93 21.51
N SER A 448 9.71 -7.83 20.94
CA SER A 448 10.43 -8.86 21.73
C SER A 448 11.39 -8.21 22.73
N PHE A 449 12.13 -7.19 22.30
CA PHE A 449 12.99 -6.39 23.17
C PHE A 449 12.20 -5.70 24.29
N LEU A 450 11.06 -5.05 23.99
CA LEU A 450 10.23 -4.40 25.01
C LEU A 450 9.67 -5.39 26.03
N GLN A 451 9.27 -6.58 25.59
CA GLN A 451 8.79 -7.64 26.47
C GLN A 451 9.90 -8.12 27.43
N GLN A 452 11.09 -8.38 26.91
CA GLN A 452 12.27 -8.76 27.71
C GLN A 452 12.65 -7.67 28.72
N ARG A 453 12.61 -6.40 28.29
CA ARG A 453 12.83 -5.23 29.15
C ARG A 453 11.85 -5.19 30.31
N GLU A 454 10.54 -5.28 30.06
CA GLU A 454 9.53 -5.18 31.13
C GLU A 454 9.67 -6.33 32.14
N ALA A 455 9.93 -7.56 31.67
CA ALA A 455 10.18 -8.70 32.56
C ALA A 455 11.42 -8.49 33.45
N SER A 456 12.47 -7.87 32.91
CA SER A 456 13.75 -7.66 33.61
C SER A 456 13.75 -6.41 34.49
N LYS A 457 12.97 -5.38 34.14
CA LYS A 457 12.78 -4.17 34.93
C LYS A 457 12.18 -4.50 36.31
N ALA A 458 11.21 -5.40 36.37
CA ALA A 458 10.65 -5.87 37.64
C ALA A 458 11.72 -6.51 38.54
N VAL A 459 12.72 -7.18 37.94
CA VAL A 459 13.83 -7.79 38.67
C VAL A 459 14.86 -6.73 39.11
N MET A 460 15.11 -5.72 38.28
CA MET A 460 16.04 -4.64 38.64
C MET A 460 15.53 -3.72 39.76
N MET A 461 14.20 -3.59 39.92
CA MET A 461 13.59 -2.69 40.91
C MET A 461 13.61 -3.23 42.35
N LYS A 462 13.90 -4.51 42.57
CA LYS A 462 14.10 -5.05 43.94
C LYS A 462 15.55 -4.78 44.37
N SER A 463 15.73 -4.28 45.58
CA SER A 463 17.05 -3.88 46.11
C SER A 463 18.02 -5.04 46.35
N SER A 464 17.52 -6.24 46.66
CA SER A 464 18.33 -7.43 46.90
C SER A 464 17.51 -8.72 46.76
N TYR A 465 18.18 -9.78 46.29
CA TYR A 465 17.64 -11.13 46.20
C TYR A 465 18.46 -12.08 47.07
N LEU A 466 17.77 -12.89 47.88
CA LEU A 466 18.44 -13.86 48.74
C LEU A 466 18.36 -15.25 48.13
N VAL A 467 19.52 -15.79 47.76
CA VAL A 467 19.66 -17.11 47.15
C VAL A 467 20.48 -18.01 48.08
N PRO A 468 19.85 -18.79 48.98
CA PRO A 468 20.54 -19.82 49.74
C PRO A 468 21.02 -20.94 48.81
N ILE A 469 22.30 -21.29 48.90
CA ILE A 469 22.94 -22.36 48.14
C ILE A 469 23.61 -23.33 49.10
N ARG A 470 23.13 -24.58 49.12
CA ARG A 470 23.76 -25.70 49.81
C ARG A 470 24.60 -26.49 48.81
N GLY A 471 25.84 -26.80 49.16
CA GLY A 471 26.78 -27.49 48.27
C GLY A 471 27.07 -28.92 48.72
N PHE A 472 27.30 -29.79 47.75
CA PHE A 472 27.66 -31.20 47.96
C PHE A 472 29.06 -31.50 47.39
N PRO A 473 29.78 -32.50 47.94
CA PRO A 473 31.10 -32.89 47.43
C PRO A 473 31.05 -33.20 45.93
N GLY A 474 32.09 -32.77 45.21
CA GLY A 474 32.21 -33.05 43.78
C GLY A 474 32.48 -34.53 43.52
N GLU A 475 31.90 -35.05 42.44
CA GLU A 475 32.08 -36.43 41.99
C GLU A 475 32.90 -36.45 40.69
N ALA A 476 33.65 -37.53 40.48
CA ALA A 476 34.25 -37.86 39.18
C ALA A 476 33.67 -39.18 38.66
N ASN A 477 33.93 -39.50 37.40
CA ASN A 477 33.59 -40.81 36.84
C ASN A 477 34.27 -41.96 37.62
N PRO A 478 33.63 -43.16 37.68
CA PRO A 478 34.27 -44.35 38.19
C PRO A 478 35.63 -44.60 37.54
N GLY A 479 36.63 -44.99 38.34
CA GLY A 479 37.99 -45.27 37.88
C GLY A 479 38.91 -44.06 37.69
N ALA A 480 38.43 -42.84 37.96
CA ALA A 480 39.29 -41.67 38.03
C ALA A 480 40.36 -41.82 39.14
N ARG A 481 41.61 -41.45 38.84
CA ARG A 481 42.74 -41.57 39.77
C ARG A 481 42.78 -40.46 40.84
N ALA A 482 42.01 -39.40 40.63
CA ALA A 482 41.87 -38.29 41.55
C ALA A 482 40.40 -37.86 41.63
N LEU A 483 39.95 -37.49 42.83
CA LEU A 483 38.60 -36.99 43.09
C LEU A 483 38.63 -35.48 43.36
N PRO A 484 37.52 -34.75 43.11
CA PRO A 484 37.38 -33.37 43.56
C PRO A 484 37.57 -33.26 45.06
N GLN A 485 38.56 -32.45 45.47
CA GLN A 485 38.89 -32.25 46.87
C GLN A 485 38.21 -31.00 47.43
N ARG A 486 38.03 -29.98 46.59
CA ARG A 486 37.41 -28.72 46.96
C ARG A 486 36.65 -28.11 45.77
N THR A 487 35.49 -27.57 46.05
CA THR A 487 34.71 -26.75 45.10
C THR A 487 34.48 -25.37 45.73
N ILE A 488 34.77 -24.31 44.99
CA ILE A 488 34.59 -22.92 45.42
C ILE A 488 33.60 -22.25 44.48
N LEU A 489 32.56 -21.65 45.05
CA LEU A 489 31.66 -20.73 44.37
C LEU A 489 31.81 -19.35 44.99
N GLN A 490 32.20 -18.37 44.18
CA GLN A 490 32.39 -16.98 44.62
C GLN A 490 31.55 -16.04 43.76
N LEU A 491 30.77 -15.18 44.41
CA LEU A 491 30.04 -14.08 43.81
C LEU A 491 30.62 -12.75 44.31
N ASN A 492 31.02 -11.88 43.40
CA ASN A 492 31.54 -10.56 43.77
C ASN A 492 30.44 -9.50 43.66
N CYS A 493 30.15 -8.79 44.75
CA CYS A 493 29.18 -7.70 44.79
C CYS A 493 29.75 -6.47 45.51
N GLY A 494 29.79 -5.32 44.82
CA GLY A 494 30.14 -4.03 45.42
C GLY A 494 31.52 -4.00 46.09
N GLY A 495 32.48 -4.79 45.60
CA GLY A 495 33.80 -4.95 46.21
C GLY A 495 33.90 -6.00 47.31
N THR A 496 32.79 -6.65 47.69
CA THR A 496 32.77 -7.76 48.66
C THR A 496 32.56 -9.09 47.94
N ALA A 497 33.32 -10.11 48.35
CA ALA A 497 33.18 -11.48 47.85
C ALA A 497 32.29 -12.30 48.80
N GLN A 498 31.28 -12.95 48.25
CA GLN A 498 30.48 -13.95 48.95
C GLN A 498 30.93 -15.33 48.46
N THR A 499 31.44 -16.16 49.36
CA THR A 499 32.11 -17.43 49.00
C THR A 499 31.45 -18.62 49.69
N LEU A 500 31.23 -19.68 48.92
CA LEU A 500 30.85 -21.01 49.41
C LEU A 500 31.96 -21.99 49.03
N GLU A 501 32.64 -22.52 50.05
CA GLU A 501 33.65 -23.57 49.89
C GLU A 501 33.10 -24.92 50.38
N ILE A 502 33.25 -25.94 49.55
CA ILE A 502 32.77 -27.30 49.80
C ILE A 502 33.95 -28.24 49.67
N PHE A 503 34.16 -29.07 50.68
CA PHE A 503 35.22 -30.09 50.72
C PHE A 503 34.59 -31.49 50.57
N SER A 504 35.14 -32.48 51.26
CA SER A 504 34.67 -33.88 51.21
C SER A 504 33.35 -34.14 51.94
N TYR A 505 32.68 -33.12 52.49
CA TYR A 505 31.37 -33.23 53.15
C TYR A 505 30.41 -32.12 52.70
N PRO A 506 29.08 -32.36 52.70
CA PRO A 506 28.11 -31.34 52.34
C PRO A 506 28.23 -30.10 53.23
N LYS A 507 28.22 -28.92 52.62
CA LYS A 507 28.21 -27.63 53.32
C LYS A 507 26.78 -27.11 53.39
N GLY A 508 26.34 -26.72 54.59
CA GLY A 508 25.05 -26.08 54.82
C GLY A 508 24.84 -24.83 53.94
N PRO A 509 23.60 -24.34 53.82
CA PRO A 509 23.28 -23.26 52.89
C PRO A 509 24.06 -21.98 53.22
N GLN A 510 24.80 -21.47 52.23
CA GLN A 510 25.35 -20.11 52.23
C GLN A 510 24.35 -19.18 51.56
N ASN A 511 24.03 -18.06 52.21
CA ASN A 511 23.13 -17.06 51.69
C ASN A 511 23.88 -16.10 50.76
N PHE A 512 23.62 -16.21 49.45
CA PHE A 512 24.10 -15.25 48.47
C PHE A 512 23.09 -14.11 48.32
N GLN A 513 23.49 -12.90 48.68
CA GLN A 513 22.76 -11.67 48.39
C GLN A 513 23.16 -11.17 47.01
N TRP A 514 22.24 -11.26 46.05
CA TRP A 514 22.44 -10.74 44.71
C TRP A 514 21.67 -9.44 44.51
N THR A 515 22.41 -8.38 44.20
CA THR A 515 21.88 -7.06 43.86
C THR A 515 22.35 -6.74 42.44
N PRO A 516 21.44 -6.72 41.43
CA PRO A 516 21.80 -6.57 40.03
C PRO A 516 22.75 -5.39 39.69
N PRO A 517 22.59 -4.19 40.28
CA PRO A 517 23.49 -3.08 39.95
C PRO A 517 24.89 -3.18 40.59
N SER A 518 25.07 -3.97 41.66
CA SER A 518 26.33 -4.05 42.41
C SER A 518 27.05 -5.38 42.27
N CYS A 519 26.39 -6.44 41.84
CA CYS A 519 27.00 -7.75 41.62
C CYS A 519 27.55 -7.92 40.21
N GLY A 520 28.79 -8.41 40.13
CA GLY A 520 29.49 -8.71 38.89
C GLY A 520 29.74 -10.20 38.75
N ASP A 521 30.99 -10.53 38.43
CA ASP A 521 31.37 -11.87 38.01
C ASP A 521 31.19 -12.95 39.09
N VAL A 522 30.90 -14.17 38.60
CA VAL A 522 30.88 -15.39 39.40
C VAL A 522 32.06 -16.26 39.02
N THR A 523 32.84 -16.66 40.00
CA THR A 523 33.95 -17.61 39.81
C THR A 523 33.55 -18.95 40.41
N PHE A 524 33.60 -19.98 39.58
CA PHE A 524 33.41 -21.36 39.96
C PHE A 524 34.75 -22.10 39.80
N GLN A 525 35.21 -22.78 40.84
CA GLN A 525 36.47 -23.52 40.83
C GLN A 525 36.29 -24.92 41.41
N VAL A 526 36.95 -25.91 40.79
CA VAL A 526 37.05 -27.28 41.30
C VAL A 526 38.53 -27.67 41.36
N ASP A 527 38.99 -28.06 42.54
CA ASP A 527 40.35 -28.52 42.76
C ASP A 527 40.39 -30.06 42.70
N VAL A 528 41.26 -30.58 41.83
CA VAL A 528 41.44 -32.03 41.61
C VAL A 528 42.93 -32.34 41.53
N GLY A 529 43.46 -33.02 42.54
CA GLY A 529 44.90 -33.22 42.67
C GLY A 529 45.61 -31.86 42.80
N GLU A 530 46.58 -31.59 41.92
CA GLU A 530 47.28 -30.30 41.85
C GLU A 530 46.61 -29.29 40.90
N LEU A 531 45.51 -29.65 40.24
CA LEU A 531 44.83 -28.79 39.28
C LEU A 531 43.75 -27.93 39.94
N ALA A 532 43.66 -26.66 39.54
CA ALA A 532 42.58 -25.74 39.88
C ALA A 532 41.76 -25.39 38.63
N LEU A 533 40.65 -26.11 38.42
CA LEU A 533 39.79 -25.96 37.26
C LEU A 533 38.86 -24.77 37.46
N LYS A 534 39.09 -23.67 36.75
CA LYS A 534 38.31 -22.42 36.91
C LYS A 534 37.36 -22.19 35.74
N LYS A 535 36.10 -21.90 36.06
CA LYS A 535 35.10 -21.36 35.12
C LYS A 535 34.63 -20.00 35.66
N ARG A 536 34.73 -18.97 34.82
CA ARG A 536 34.28 -17.61 35.14
C ARG A 536 33.03 -17.29 34.34
N TYR A 537 31.97 -16.88 35.02
CA TYR A 537 30.81 -16.23 34.42
C TYR A 537 31.02 -14.73 34.58
N SER A 538 30.89 -13.99 33.49
CA SER A 538 31.22 -12.56 33.45
C SER A 538 30.03 -11.71 33.03
N GLY A 539 30.02 -10.46 33.49
CA GLY A 539 28.98 -9.50 33.14
C GLY A 539 27.74 -9.56 34.05
N PRO A 540 26.70 -8.75 33.76
CA PRO A 540 25.55 -8.52 34.66
C PRO A 540 24.70 -9.76 34.87
N ASN A 541 24.76 -10.70 33.92
CA ASN A 541 24.00 -11.94 33.95
C ASN A 541 24.80 -13.10 34.56
N ALA A 542 26.02 -12.89 35.06
CA ALA A 542 26.89 -13.96 35.54
C ALA A 542 26.24 -14.87 36.58
N PHE A 543 25.59 -14.28 37.59
CA PHE A 543 24.88 -15.06 38.62
C PHE A 543 23.58 -15.70 38.09
N PRO A 544 22.68 -14.97 37.38
CA PRO A 544 21.57 -15.59 36.66
C PRO A 544 21.95 -16.77 35.75
N GLU A 545 23.02 -16.64 34.98
CA GLU A 545 23.55 -17.68 34.08
C GLU A 545 24.09 -18.88 34.86
N PHE A 546 24.83 -18.64 35.94
CA PHE A 546 25.22 -19.71 36.86
C PHE A 546 24.00 -20.46 37.41
N LEU A 547 22.98 -19.73 37.88
CA LEU A 547 21.75 -20.35 38.38
C LEU A 547 21.02 -21.14 37.29
N GLN A 548 21.09 -20.70 36.04
CA GLN A 548 20.52 -21.37 34.88
C GLN A 548 21.29 -22.66 34.53
N ASP A 549 22.63 -22.63 34.58
CA ASP A 549 23.51 -23.79 34.38
C ASP A 549 23.24 -24.92 35.39
N PHE A 550 22.78 -24.55 36.60
CA PHE A 550 22.42 -25.47 37.68
C PHE A 550 20.89 -25.56 37.90
N GLN A 551 20.06 -25.31 36.87
CA GLN A 551 18.59 -25.35 37.00
C GLN A 551 18.06 -26.66 37.60
N GLY A 552 18.68 -27.80 37.27
CA GLY A 552 18.34 -29.12 37.81
C GLY A 552 19.04 -29.48 39.13
N GLY A 553 19.73 -28.52 39.77
CA GLY A 553 20.52 -28.74 40.98
C GLY A 553 21.85 -29.48 40.75
N MET A 554 22.20 -29.76 39.50
CA MET A 554 23.41 -30.51 39.17
C MET A 554 23.94 -30.12 37.79
N ARG A 555 25.26 -29.99 37.67
CA ARG A 555 25.97 -29.76 36.41
C ARG A 555 27.06 -30.80 36.24
N THR A 556 27.16 -31.34 35.03
CA THR A 556 28.28 -32.21 34.63
C THR A 556 29.22 -31.41 33.75
N PHE A 557 30.50 -31.39 34.11
CA PHE A 557 31.59 -30.79 33.36
C PHE A 557 32.46 -31.88 32.74
N TYR A 558 33.03 -31.59 31.59
CA TYR A 558 33.89 -32.48 30.81
C TYR A 558 35.27 -31.83 30.61
N PRO A 559 36.33 -32.59 30.29
CA PRO A 559 37.65 -32.01 30.02
C PRO A 559 37.66 -30.89 28.98
N ARG A 560 36.75 -30.94 27.99
CA ARG A 560 36.58 -29.86 26.98
C ARG A 560 36.10 -28.52 27.56
N ASP A 561 35.48 -28.53 28.74
CA ASP A 561 35.03 -27.32 29.43
C ASP A 561 36.20 -26.60 30.12
N PHE A 562 37.38 -27.25 30.22
CA PHE A 562 38.62 -26.71 30.77
C PHE A 562 39.79 -26.91 29.79
N PRO A 563 39.87 -26.12 28.70
CA PRO A 563 40.84 -26.37 27.63
C PRO A 563 42.31 -26.36 28.06
N GLY A 564 42.68 -25.55 29.06
CA GLY A 564 44.05 -25.47 29.58
C GLY A 564 44.48 -26.73 30.33
N GLU A 565 43.56 -27.37 31.03
CA GLU A 565 43.81 -28.51 31.91
C GLU A 565 43.37 -29.86 31.30
N LYS A 566 42.74 -29.84 30.12
CA LYS A 566 42.16 -31.01 29.43
C LYS A 566 43.10 -32.22 29.43
N ALA A 567 44.34 -32.05 28.96
CA ALA A 567 45.29 -33.16 28.84
C ALA A 567 45.71 -33.74 30.19
N ALA A 568 45.68 -32.95 31.26
CA ALA A 568 45.98 -33.41 32.61
C ALA A 568 44.77 -34.18 33.20
N LEU A 569 43.54 -33.71 32.96
CA LEU A 569 42.32 -34.42 33.33
C LEU A 569 42.22 -35.79 32.67
N GLU A 570 42.51 -35.88 31.37
CA GLU A 570 42.51 -37.13 30.61
C GLU A 570 43.58 -38.12 31.15
N ARG A 571 44.78 -37.63 31.49
CA ARG A 571 45.84 -38.44 32.13
C ARG A 571 45.44 -38.99 33.50
N MET A 572 44.61 -38.28 34.24
CA MET A 572 44.04 -38.75 35.52
C MET A 572 42.84 -39.69 35.34
N GLY A 573 42.45 -39.99 34.10
CA GLY A 573 41.28 -40.83 33.80
C GLY A 573 39.95 -40.12 34.05
N ILE A 574 39.94 -38.79 34.11
CA ILE A 574 38.71 -38.01 34.35
C ILE A 574 38.02 -37.74 33.00
N GLN A 575 36.86 -38.36 32.83
CA GLN A 575 35.96 -38.17 31.70
C GLN A 575 34.87 -37.15 32.00
N TYR A 576 34.41 -37.08 33.25
CA TYR A 576 33.47 -36.06 33.70
C TYR A 576 33.66 -35.74 35.20
N LEU A 577 33.28 -34.53 35.57
CA LEU A 577 33.10 -34.08 36.93
C LEU A 577 31.64 -33.69 37.14
N ARG A 578 31.04 -34.09 38.25
CA ARG A 578 29.64 -33.81 38.55
C ARG A 578 29.55 -33.03 39.85
N ILE A 579 28.87 -31.89 39.76
CA ILE A 579 28.79 -30.90 40.84
C ILE A 579 27.32 -30.68 41.14
N ARG A 580 26.96 -30.77 42.41
CA ARG A 580 25.57 -30.68 42.86
C ARG A 580 25.40 -29.52 43.84
N TYR A 581 24.33 -28.75 43.61
CA TYR A 581 23.85 -27.69 44.48
C TYR A 581 22.37 -27.86 44.75
N GLU A 582 21.95 -27.60 45.98
CA GLU A 582 20.55 -27.35 46.31
C GLU A 582 20.39 -25.84 46.46
N ILE A 583 19.68 -25.23 45.51
CA ILE A 583 19.51 -23.79 45.39
C ILE A 583 18.06 -23.48 45.79
N GLY A 584 17.85 -22.47 46.64
CA GLY A 584 16.53 -22.07 47.12
C GLY A 584 16.27 -20.56 47.01
N GLY A 585 15.25 -20.10 47.74
CA GLY A 585 14.90 -18.68 47.84
C GLY A 585 14.54 -18.05 46.50
N ASP A 586 15.13 -16.88 46.24
CA ASP A 586 14.77 -16.00 45.11
C ASP A 586 15.28 -16.46 43.73
N GLN A 587 15.89 -17.65 43.61
CA GLN A 587 16.54 -18.12 42.37
C GLN A 587 15.67 -18.01 41.11
N ALA A 588 14.35 -18.24 41.23
CA ALA A 588 13.44 -18.21 40.08
C ALA A 588 13.24 -16.78 39.56
N ALA A 589 13.30 -15.78 40.43
CA ALA A 589 13.25 -14.38 40.04
C ALA A 589 14.58 -13.94 39.43
N VAL A 590 15.70 -14.33 40.03
CA VAL A 590 17.05 -14.03 39.52
C VAL A 590 17.30 -14.63 38.14
N ARG A 591 16.88 -15.89 37.91
CA ARG A 591 17.00 -16.54 36.59
C ARG A 591 16.28 -15.76 35.48
N LYS A 592 15.13 -15.12 35.75
CA LYS A 592 14.42 -14.32 34.74
C LYS A 592 15.26 -13.14 34.23
N PHE A 593 16.21 -12.65 35.02
CA PHE A 593 17.15 -11.61 34.59
C PHE A 593 18.15 -12.08 33.52
N SER A 594 18.38 -13.40 33.38
CA SER A 594 19.21 -13.90 32.27
C SER A 594 18.65 -13.54 30.89
N ALA A 595 17.34 -13.28 30.80
CA ALA A 595 16.66 -12.81 29.59
C ALA A 595 16.69 -11.28 29.44
N ALA A 596 17.44 -10.55 30.27
CA ALA A 596 17.57 -9.11 30.17
C ALA A 596 18.21 -8.71 28.84
N PRO A 597 17.65 -7.73 28.12
CA PRO A 597 18.19 -7.32 26.84
C PRO A 597 19.55 -6.64 27.06
N GLN A 598 20.58 -7.19 26.44
CA GLN A 598 21.92 -6.60 26.47
C GLN A 598 22.13 -5.56 25.36
N GLN A 599 21.32 -5.61 24.31
CA GLN A 599 21.39 -4.70 23.18
C GLN A 599 19.98 -4.29 22.76
N ALA A 600 19.83 -3.02 22.39
CA ALA A 600 18.66 -2.54 21.70
C ALA A 600 18.66 -3.02 20.22
N PRO A 601 17.49 -3.35 19.65
CA PRO A 601 17.36 -3.68 18.24
C PRO A 601 17.83 -2.53 17.35
N ARG A 602 18.53 -2.86 16.26
CA ARG A 602 18.97 -1.85 15.28
C ARG A 602 17.83 -1.32 14.43
N THR A 603 16.83 -2.14 14.15
CA THR A 603 15.67 -1.78 13.33
C THR A 603 14.40 -1.96 14.14
N ILE A 604 13.66 -0.87 14.36
CA ILE A 604 12.42 -0.85 15.14
C ILE A 604 11.16 -0.63 14.30
N ALA A 605 11.29 0.00 13.12
CA ALA A 605 10.16 0.27 12.24
C ALA A 605 10.59 0.13 10.78
N ALA A 606 9.73 -0.47 9.96
CA ALA A 606 9.90 -0.48 8.51
C ALA A 606 9.58 0.92 7.94
N CYS A 607 10.30 1.29 6.90
CA CYS A 607 10.14 2.56 6.21
C CYS A 607 9.92 2.35 4.70
N TRP A 608 10.55 3.16 3.85
CA TRP A 608 10.46 3.09 2.39
C TRP A 608 11.12 1.84 1.76
N GLU A 609 11.57 0.88 2.57
CA GLU A 609 12.28 -0.36 2.19
C GLU A 609 11.40 -1.60 2.25
#